data_AF-A0A1B6FIH0-F1
#
_entry.id   AF-A0A1B6FIH0-F1
#
_cell.length_a   1.000
_cell.length_b   1.000
_cell.length_c   1.000
_cell.angle_alpha   90.00
_cell.angle_beta   90.00
_cell.angle_gamma   90.00
#
_symmetry.space_group_name_H-M   'P 1'
#
loop_
_entity.id
_entity.type
_entity.pdbx_description
1 polymer ?
#
loop_
_entity_poly.entity_id
_entity_poly.type
_entity_poly.pdbx_seq_one_letter_code
_entity_poly.pdbx_strand_id
1 'polypeptide(L)'
;TFTLQEYYEADEILKLRQNALKKEDADLQLEMEKLERERNLHIRELKRILNEDQSRFNNHQVLNDRYLLLMLLGKGGFSEVHKAFDLKEQRYVACKVHQLNKDWKEDKKANYIKHALREYNIHKALDHPRVVKLYDVFEIDANSFCTVLEYCDGHDLDFYLKQHKTIAEREARSIVMQVVSALKYLNEIKPPVIHYDLKPG
;
A
#
# COMPACT_ATOMS: atom_id res chain seq x y z
N THR A 1 18.47 41.96 49.06
CA THR A 1 18.72 40.54 49.42
C THR A 1 17.38 39.94 49.70
N PHE A 2 16.98 38.88 48.99
CA PHE A 2 15.71 38.22 49.28
C PHE A 2 15.73 37.68 50.71
N THR A 3 14.58 37.74 51.38
CA THR A 3 14.34 36.93 52.56
C THR A 3 14.30 35.45 52.16
N LEU A 4 14.55 34.56 53.11
CA LEU A 4 14.52 33.11 52.87
C LEU A 4 13.15 32.66 52.33
N GLN A 5 12.08 33.28 52.80
CA GLN A 5 10.70 33.03 52.36
C GLN A 5 10.50 33.43 50.90
N GLU A 6 10.88 34.65 50.50
CA GLU A 6 10.77 35.12 49.11
C GLU A 6 11.61 34.28 48.13
N TYR A 7 12.74 33.75 48.60
CA TYR A 7 13.55 32.82 47.80
C TYR A 7 12.80 31.50 47.51
N TYR A 8 12.20 30.88 48.53
CA TYR A 8 11.44 29.64 48.34
C TYR A 8 10.21 29.84 47.45
N GLU A 9 9.51 30.96 47.61
CA GLU A 9 8.37 31.31 46.75
C GLU A 9 8.81 31.48 45.28
N ALA A 10 9.93 32.17 45.04
CA ALA A 10 10.49 32.33 43.69
C ALA A 10 10.92 31.00 43.06
N ASP A 11 11.57 30.11 43.83
CA ASP A 11 11.98 28.78 43.38
C ASP A 11 10.77 27.91 43.01
N GLU A 12 9.70 27.94 43.81
CA GLU A 12 8.47 27.21 43.53
C GLU A 12 7.77 27.72 42.26
N ILE A 13 7.69 29.05 42.08
CA ILE A 13 7.15 29.67 40.86
C ILE A 13 7.95 29.23 39.61
N LEU A 14 9.29 29.24 39.71
CA LEU A 14 10.15 28.82 38.60
C LEU A 14 9.98 27.34 38.26
N LYS A 15 9.86 26.46 39.27
CA LYS A 15 9.58 25.03 39.06
C LYS A 15 8.23 24.79 38.40
N LEU A 16 7.18 25.49 38.84
CA LEU A 16 5.85 25.42 38.24
C LEU A 16 5.88 25.86 36.77
N ARG A 17 6.55 26.98 36.46
CA ARG A 17 6.73 27.44 35.08
C ARG A 17 7.53 26.45 34.23
N GLN A 18 8.61 25.89 34.77
CA GLN A 18 9.40 24.87 34.07
C GLN A 18 8.56 23.64 33.73
N ASN A 19 7.72 23.18 34.64
CA ASN A 19 6.82 22.04 34.40
C ASN A 19 5.74 22.37 33.36
N ALA A 20 5.18 23.58 33.40
CA ALA A 20 4.22 24.04 32.40
C ALA A 20 4.84 24.08 31.00
N LEU A 21 6.04 24.66 30.87
CA LEU A 21 6.79 24.72 29.61
C LEU A 21 7.15 23.33 29.08
N LYS A 22 7.55 22.39 29.95
CA LYS A 22 7.81 20.99 29.56
C LYS A 22 6.57 20.30 29.02
N LYS A 23 5.41 20.55 29.62
CA LYS A 23 4.14 20.01 29.15
C LYS A 23 3.77 20.62 27.80
N GLU A 24 3.90 21.93 27.65
CA GLU A 24 3.64 22.65 26.40
C GLU A 24 4.55 22.15 25.27
N ASP A 25 5.85 21.95 25.54
CA ASP A 25 6.79 21.38 24.57
C ASP A 25 6.39 19.97 24.13
N ALA A 26 5.97 19.11 25.07
CA ALA A 26 5.48 17.77 24.76
C ALA A 26 4.19 17.80 23.92
N ASP A 27 3.25 18.68 24.24
CA ASP A 27 2.00 18.85 23.49
C ASP A 27 2.27 19.37 22.07
N LEU A 28 3.20 20.34 21.91
CA LEU A 28 3.63 20.85 20.61
C LEU A 28 4.34 19.79 19.77
N GLN A 29 5.17 18.93 20.37
CA GLN A 29 5.81 17.82 19.67
C GLN A 29 4.77 16.83 19.14
N LEU A 30 3.76 16.48 19.93
CA LEU A 30 2.67 15.59 19.50
C LEU A 30 1.87 16.19 18.34
N GLU A 31 1.56 17.49 18.39
CA GLU A 31 0.84 18.16 17.30
C GLU A 31 1.70 18.26 16.04
N MET A 32 3.00 18.54 16.18
CA MET A 32 3.94 18.51 15.05
C MET A 32 3.98 17.13 14.38
N GLU A 33 4.10 16.04 15.16
CA GLU A 33 4.07 14.67 14.62
C GLU A 33 2.74 14.34 13.91
N LYS A 34 1.62 14.87 14.40
CA LYS A 34 0.32 14.72 13.74
C LYS A 34 0.27 15.47 12.41
N LEU A 35 0.69 16.74 12.40
CA LEU A 35 0.72 17.56 11.18
C LEU A 35 1.67 16.98 10.12
N GLU A 36 2.81 16.41 10.53
CA GLU A 36 3.72 15.74 9.60
C GLU A 36 3.09 14.50 8.97
N ARG A 37 2.32 13.71 9.73
CA ARG A 37 1.57 12.57 9.21
C ARG A 37 0.53 13.02 8.19
N GLU A 38 -0.27 14.04 8.52
CA GLU A 38 -1.27 14.62 7.61
C GLU A 38 -0.63 15.16 6.34
N ARG A 39 0.48 15.91 6.45
CA ARG A 39 1.26 16.40 5.30
C ARG A 39 1.68 15.25 4.38
N ASN A 40 2.19 14.15 4.93
CA ASN A 40 2.64 13.00 4.16
C ASN A 40 1.47 12.30 3.43
N LEU A 41 0.28 12.26 4.04
CA LEU A 41 -0.94 11.75 3.38
C LEU A 41 -1.33 12.63 2.18
N HIS A 42 -1.33 13.95 2.35
CA HIS A 42 -1.64 14.88 1.27
C HIS A 42 -0.64 14.80 0.13
N ILE A 43 0.66 14.69 0.43
CA ILE A 43 1.70 14.51 -0.60
C ILE A 43 1.47 13.21 -1.39
N ARG A 44 1.12 12.12 -0.70
CA ARG A 44 0.82 10.84 -1.36
C ARG A 44 -0.40 10.96 -2.28
N GLU A 45 -1.45 11.63 -1.83
CA GLU A 45 -2.68 11.82 -2.62
C GLU A 45 -2.47 12.74 -3.82
N LEU A 46 -1.77 13.87 -3.65
CA LEU A 46 -1.40 14.75 -4.76
C LEU A 46 -0.57 14.00 -5.81
N LYS A 47 0.37 13.15 -5.37
CA LYS A 47 1.15 12.30 -6.28
C LYS A 47 0.27 11.26 -6.98
N ARG A 48 -0.76 10.72 -6.31
CA ARG A 48 -1.71 9.77 -6.92
C ARG A 48 -2.51 10.46 -8.02
N ILE A 49 -3.12 11.62 -7.73
CA ILE A 49 -3.88 12.43 -8.69
C ILE A 49 -3.01 12.82 -9.88
N LEU A 50 -1.79 13.34 -9.65
CA LEU A 50 -0.88 13.68 -10.74
C LEU A 50 -0.55 12.48 -11.65
N ASN A 51 -0.36 11.29 -11.06
CA ASN A 51 -0.09 10.08 -11.81
C ASN A 51 -1.31 9.59 -12.59
N GLU A 52 -2.50 9.77 -12.03
CA GLU A 52 -3.78 9.47 -12.65
C GLU A 52 -4.00 10.38 -13.85
N ASP A 53 -3.85 11.70 -13.71
CA ASP A 53 -3.98 12.67 -14.79
C ASP A 53 -3.01 12.37 -15.95
N GLN A 54 -1.81 11.88 -15.65
CA GLN A 54 -0.80 11.50 -16.64
C GLN A 54 -1.01 10.08 -17.22
N SER A 55 -1.91 9.28 -16.66
CA SER A 55 -2.20 7.95 -17.18
C SER A 55 -2.99 8.03 -18.47
N ARG A 56 -2.69 7.16 -19.43
CA ARG A 56 -3.51 7.04 -20.65
C ARG A 56 -4.91 6.45 -20.38
N PHE A 57 -5.17 5.99 -19.15
CA PHE A 57 -6.43 5.37 -18.73
C PHE A 57 -7.29 6.27 -17.84
N ASN A 58 -6.98 7.57 -17.76
CA ASN A 58 -7.65 8.56 -16.90
C ASN A 58 -9.12 8.86 -17.24
N ASN A 59 -9.60 8.43 -18.41
CA ASN A 59 -10.95 8.71 -18.92
C ASN A 59 -11.97 7.60 -18.64
N HIS A 60 -11.80 6.83 -17.56
CA HIS A 60 -12.74 5.76 -17.16
C HIS A 60 -13.02 4.74 -18.27
N GLN A 61 -11.97 4.29 -18.97
CA GLN A 61 -12.10 3.36 -20.08
C GLN A 61 -12.60 1.99 -19.61
N VAL A 62 -13.44 1.33 -20.41
CA VAL A 62 -13.78 -0.08 -20.23
C VAL A 62 -12.72 -0.94 -20.93
N LEU A 63 -12.03 -1.78 -20.16
CA LEU A 63 -11.08 -2.76 -20.69
C LEU A 63 -11.72 -4.13 -20.89
N ASN A 64 -11.32 -4.83 -21.95
CA ASN A 64 -11.79 -6.16 -22.30
C ASN A 64 -13.34 -6.29 -22.32
N ASP A 65 -14.02 -5.21 -22.73
CA ASP A 65 -15.49 -5.07 -22.75
C ASP A 65 -16.19 -5.44 -21.43
N ARG A 66 -15.47 -5.35 -20.30
CA ARG A 66 -15.94 -5.88 -19.00
C ARG A 66 -15.51 -5.04 -17.80
N TYR A 67 -14.29 -4.53 -17.78
CA TYR A 67 -13.73 -3.89 -16.59
C TYR A 67 -13.73 -2.38 -16.77
N LEU A 68 -14.70 -1.70 -16.15
CA LEU A 68 -14.76 -0.24 -16.14
C LEU A 68 -13.69 0.29 -15.18
N LEU A 69 -12.64 0.91 -15.71
CA LEU A 69 -11.63 1.55 -14.87
C LEU A 69 -12.24 2.77 -14.16
N LEU A 70 -11.91 2.88 -12.88
CA LEU A 70 -12.26 4.00 -12.01
C LEU A 70 -10.96 4.72 -11.65
N MET A 71 -10.70 4.93 -10.36
CA MET A 71 -9.55 5.69 -9.90
C MET A 71 -8.25 4.88 -9.87
N LEU A 72 -7.12 5.57 -10.09
CA LEU A 72 -5.78 5.04 -9.86
C LEU A 72 -5.55 4.79 -8.35
N LEU A 73 -5.13 3.57 -7.99
CA LEU A 73 -4.73 3.19 -6.64
C LEU A 73 -3.23 3.39 -6.40
N GLY A 74 -2.41 3.15 -7.41
CA GLY A 74 -0.96 3.31 -7.31
C GLY A 74 -0.22 3.11 -8.62
N LYS A 75 0.98 3.66 -8.70
CA LYS A 75 1.87 3.56 -9.87
C LYS A 75 3.27 3.12 -9.43
N GLY A 76 3.72 2.01 -10.00
CA GLY A 76 5.09 1.51 -9.89
C GLY A 76 5.91 1.85 -11.13
N GLY A 77 7.12 1.28 -11.23
CA GLY A 77 8.02 1.57 -12.36
C GLY A 77 7.54 1.04 -13.72
N PHE A 78 6.82 -0.08 -13.74
CA PHE A 78 6.37 -0.75 -14.97
C PHE A 78 4.88 -1.09 -14.96
N SER A 79 4.14 -0.62 -13.95
CA SER A 79 2.72 -0.92 -13.84
C SER A 79 1.98 0.16 -13.10
N GLU A 80 0.70 0.28 -13.40
CA GLU A 80 -0.27 1.09 -12.67
C GLU A 80 -1.43 0.20 -12.24
N VAL A 81 -2.00 0.47 -11.07
CA VAL A 81 -3.09 -0.31 -10.50
C VAL A 81 -4.29 0.61 -10.38
N HIS A 82 -5.38 0.26 -11.02
CA HIS A 82 -6.64 0.99 -10.98
C HIS A 82 -7.67 0.19 -10.19
N LYS A 83 -8.50 0.89 -9.42
CA LYS A 83 -9.78 0.34 -9.00
C LYS A 83 -10.65 0.25 -10.25
N ALA A 84 -11.37 -0.83 -10.40
CA ALA A 84 -12.28 -1.03 -11.51
C ALA A 84 -13.55 -1.72 -11.04
N PHE A 85 -14.59 -1.64 -11.86
CA PHE A 85 -15.83 -2.38 -11.65
C PHE A 85 -15.96 -3.45 -12.74
N ASP A 86 -16.08 -4.71 -12.32
CA ASP A 86 -16.39 -5.83 -13.19
C ASP A 86 -17.88 -5.80 -13.55
N LEU A 87 -18.20 -5.43 -14.79
CA LEU A 87 -19.58 -5.28 -15.27
C LEU A 87 -20.33 -6.60 -15.35
N LYS A 88 -19.62 -7.74 -15.40
CA LYS A 88 -20.20 -9.07 -15.49
C LYS A 88 -20.50 -9.65 -14.12
N GLU A 89 -19.52 -9.64 -13.22
CA GLU A 89 -19.65 -10.20 -11.86
C GLU A 89 -20.16 -9.18 -10.83
N GLN A 90 -20.35 -7.92 -11.25
CA GLN A 90 -20.90 -6.83 -10.44
C GLN A 90 -20.15 -6.59 -9.13
N ARG A 91 -18.83 -6.54 -9.21
CA ARG A 91 -17.95 -6.33 -8.05
C ARG A 91 -16.78 -5.41 -8.37
N TYR A 92 -16.25 -4.77 -7.33
CA TYR A 92 -14.99 -4.04 -7.45
C TYR A 92 -13.81 -5.00 -7.58
N VAL A 93 -12.87 -4.64 -8.45
CA VAL A 93 -11.62 -5.36 -8.71
C VAL A 93 -10.46 -4.39 -8.80
N ALA A 94 -9.23 -4.90 -8.70
CA ALA A 94 -8.01 -4.13 -8.93
C ALA A 94 -7.39 -4.56 -10.28
N CYS A 95 -7.37 -3.64 -11.24
CA CYS A 95 -6.75 -3.85 -12.55
C CYS A 95 -5.30 -3.35 -12.53
N LYS A 96 -4.35 -4.28 -12.44
CA LYS A 96 -2.92 -4.00 -12.56
C LYS A 96 -2.53 -4.03 -14.04
N VAL A 97 -2.35 -2.86 -14.62
CA VAL A 97 -1.91 -2.68 -16.00
C VAL A 97 -0.39 -2.67 -16.05
N HIS A 98 0.19 -3.63 -16.75
CA HIS A 98 1.62 -3.75 -16.99
C HIS A 98 1.97 -3.06 -18.31
N GLN A 99 2.99 -2.20 -18.29
CA GLN A 99 3.46 -1.49 -19.47
C GLN A 99 4.91 -1.92 -19.80
N LEU A 100 5.09 -2.48 -20.99
CA LEU A 100 6.40 -2.81 -21.53
C LEU A 100 6.99 -1.57 -22.19
N ASN A 101 8.26 -1.28 -21.89
CA ASN A 101 8.95 -0.21 -22.58
C ASN A 101 9.12 -0.58 -24.07
N LYS A 102 8.70 0.31 -24.96
CA LYS A 102 8.73 0.12 -26.42
C LYS A 102 10.15 -0.10 -26.93
N ASP A 103 11.14 0.54 -26.32
CA ASP A 103 12.56 0.52 -26.70
C ASP A 103 13.29 -0.75 -26.22
N TRP A 104 12.61 -1.62 -25.46
CA TRP A 104 13.22 -2.89 -25.09
C TRP A 104 13.42 -3.79 -26.30
N LYS A 105 14.59 -4.44 -26.36
CA LYS A 105 14.85 -5.54 -27.27
C LYS A 105 13.79 -6.65 -27.09
N GLU A 106 13.46 -7.33 -28.18
CA GLU A 106 12.43 -8.39 -28.20
C GLU A 106 12.68 -9.47 -27.16
N ASP A 107 13.93 -9.94 -26.98
CA ASP A 107 14.28 -10.94 -25.96
C ASP A 107 13.93 -10.48 -24.53
N LYS A 108 14.10 -9.18 -24.24
CA LYS A 108 13.80 -8.62 -22.92
C LYS A 108 12.28 -8.54 -22.72
N LYS A 109 11.53 -8.18 -23.76
CA LYS A 109 10.05 -8.20 -23.73
C LYS A 109 9.54 -9.63 -23.53
N ALA A 110 10.06 -10.59 -24.29
CA ALA A 110 9.70 -12.00 -24.19
C ALA A 110 10.00 -12.57 -22.80
N ASN A 111 11.17 -12.26 -22.22
CA ASN A 111 11.50 -12.68 -20.86
C ASN A 111 10.56 -12.07 -19.82
N TYR A 112 10.23 -10.78 -19.91
CA TYR A 112 9.27 -10.15 -18.99
C TYR A 112 7.89 -10.81 -19.08
N ILE A 113 7.38 -11.02 -20.29
CA ILE A 113 6.09 -11.70 -20.53
C ILE A 113 6.13 -13.13 -19.95
N LYS A 114 7.21 -13.87 -20.17
CA LYS A 114 7.39 -15.21 -19.61
C LYS A 114 7.34 -15.22 -18.07
N HIS A 115 7.97 -14.25 -17.41
CA HIS A 115 7.92 -14.12 -15.95
C HIS A 115 6.51 -13.79 -15.46
N ALA A 116 5.82 -12.86 -16.12
CA ALA A 116 4.45 -12.50 -15.77
C ALA A 116 3.47 -13.67 -15.97
N LEU A 117 3.59 -14.42 -17.07
CA LEU A 117 2.79 -15.62 -17.32
C LEU A 117 3.06 -16.72 -16.29
N ARG A 118 4.31 -16.88 -15.84
CA ARG A 118 4.65 -17.83 -14.78
C ARG A 118 3.98 -17.44 -13.46
N GLU A 119 4.05 -16.17 -13.08
CA GLU A 119 3.39 -15.64 -11.89
C GLU A 119 1.88 -15.87 -11.97
N TYR A 120 1.26 -15.52 -13.11
CA TYR A 120 -0.15 -15.78 -13.39
C TYR A 120 -0.53 -17.25 -13.21
N ASN A 121 0.20 -18.17 -13.83
CA ASN A 121 -0.13 -19.59 -13.80
C ASN A 121 -0.08 -20.17 -12.38
N ILE A 122 0.86 -19.69 -11.55
CA ILE A 122 0.93 -20.09 -10.14
C ILE A 122 -0.24 -19.48 -9.38
N HIS A 123 -0.45 -18.16 -9.52
CA HIS A 123 -1.41 -17.40 -8.73
C HIS A 123 -2.86 -17.78 -9.03
N LYS A 124 -3.20 -18.10 -10.28
CA LYS A 124 -4.56 -18.49 -10.69
C LYS A 124 -5.05 -19.75 -9.99
N ALA A 125 -4.14 -20.65 -9.61
CA ALA A 125 -4.47 -21.88 -8.90
C ALA A 125 -4.60 -21.69 -7.39
N LEU A 126 -4.27 -20.50 -6.85
CA LEU A 126 -4.33 -20.22 -5.43
C LEU A 126 -5.76 -19.83 -5.02
N ASP A 127 -6.27 -20.50 -3.99
CA ASP A 127 -7.55 -20.19 -3.35
C ASP A 127 -7.39 -20.33 -1.84
N HIS A 128 -7.12 -19.20 -1.18
CA HIS A 128 -6.98 -19.12 0.27
C HIS A 128 -7.38 -17.72 0.75
N PRO A 129 -8.12 -17.57 1.86
CA PRO A 129 -8.65 -16.27 2.32
C PRO A 129 -7.57 -15.25 2.74
N ARG A 130 -6.31 -15.66 2.86
CA ARG A 130 -5.16 -14.79 3.17
C ARG A 130 -4.23 -14.58 1.97
N VAL A 131 -4.67 -14.93 0.77
CA VAL A 131 -3.97 -14.71 -0.49
C VAL A 131 -4.95 -13.99 -1.42
N VAL A 132 -4.56 -12.81 -1.90
CA VAL A 132 -5.37 -12.02 -2.85
C VAL A 132 -5.74 -12.89 -4.04
N LYS A 133 -7.00 -12.90 -4.46
CA LYS A 133 -7.41 -13.70 -5.63
C LYS A 133 -6.99 -13.05 -6.95
N LEU A 134 -6.62 -13.90 -7.90
CA LEU A 134 -6.42 -13.54 -9.30
C LEU A 134 -7.65 -13.97 -10.10
N TYR A 135 -8.34 -13.03 -10.72
CA TYR A 135 -9.58 -13.30 -11.45
C TYR A 135 -9.37 -13.47 -12.95
N ASP A 136 -8.52 -12.65 -13.56
CA ASP A 136 -8.39 -12.61 -15.02
C ASP A 136 -7.03 -12.05 -15.47
N VAL A 137 -6.61 -12.38 -16.69
CA VAL A 137 -5.48 -11.76 -17.39
C VAL A 137 -5.82 -11.65 -18.87
N PHE A 138 -5.58 -10.47 -19.43
CA PHE A 138 -5.81 -10.20 -20.84
C PHE A 138 -4.82 -9.18 -21.39
N GLU A 139 -4.54 -9.26 -22.69
CA GLU A 139 -3.74 -8.28 -23.41
C GLU A 139 -4.58 -7.02 -23.68
N ILE A 140 -3.96 -5.84 -23.56
CA ILE A 140 -4.59 -4.56 -23.93
C ILE A 140 -4.10 -4.15 -25.32
N ASP A 141 -2.79 -4.21 -25.54
CA ASP A 141 -2.14 -3.96 -26.82
C ASP A 141 -0.76 -4.66 -26.89
N ALA A 142 -0.03 -4.47 -27.99
CA ALA A 142 1.26 -5.12 -28.23
C ALA A 142 2.35 -4.86 -27.16
N ASN A 143 2.19 -3.84 -26.31
CA ASN A 143 3.15 -3.53 -25.26
C ASN A 143 2.50 -3.41 -23.87
N SER A 144 1.26 -3.90 -23.69
CA SER A 144 0.60 -3.85 -22.38
C SER A 144 -0.43 -4.96 -22.18
N PHE A 145 -0.51 -5.43 -20.95
CA PHE A 145 -1.50 -6.42 -20.51
C PHE A 145 -2.01 -6.07 -19.12
N CYS A 146 -3.17 -6.60 -18.76
CA CYS A 146 -3.81 -6.38 -17.48
C CYS A 146 -3.90 -7.67 -16.69
N THR A 147 -3.64 -7.57 -15.39
CA THR A 147 -3.94 -8.58 -14.39
C THR A 147 -5.08 -8.08 -13.51
N VAL A 148 -6.18 -8.82 -13.43
CA VAL A 148 -7.35 -8.47 -12.63
C VAL A 148 -7.32 -9.22 -11.32
N LEU A 149 -7.22 -8.48 -10.23
CA LEU A 149 -7.04 -8.98 -8.88
C LEU A 149 -8.28 -8.65 -8.02
N GLU A 150 -8.42 -9.37 -6.92
CA GLU A 150 -9.32 -8.98 -5.84
C GLU A 150 -8.99 -7.58 -5.34
N TYR A 151 -10.02 -6.74 -5.26
CA TYR A 151 -9.89 -5.43 -4.65
C TYR A 151 -9.89 -5.55 -3.13
N CYS A 152 -8.76 -5.24 -2.51
CA CYS A 152 -8.64 -5.12 -1.06
C CYS A 152 -8.83 -3.66 -0.67
N ASP A 153 -9.84 -3.39 0.16
CA ASP A 153 -10.04 -2.05 0.72
C ASP A 153 -8.99 -1.73 1.80
N GLY A 154 -8.66 -0.45 1.96
CA GLY A 154 -7.64 0.03 2.88
C GLY A 154 -6.23 0.10 2.28
N HIS A 155 -5.23 -0.01 3.15
CA HIS A 155 -3.81 0.17 2.83
C HIS A 155 -2.97 -1.04 3.22
N ASP A 156 -1.76 -1.11 2.66
CA ASP A 156 -0.75 -2.10 3.02
C ASP A 156 -0.21 -1.91 4.46
N LEU A 157 0.52 -2.92 4.95
CA LEU A 157 1.07 -2.93 6.31
C LEU A 157 2.21 -1.91 6.46
N ASP A 158 2.98 -1.64 5.40
CA ASP A 158 4.02 -0.61 5.39
C ASP A 158 3.43 0.79 5.67
N PHE A 159 2.29 1.10 5.04
CA PHE A 159 1.56 2.33 5.30
C PHE A 159 1.09 2.40 6.76
N TYR A 160 0.51 1.33 7.29
CA TYR A 160 0.08 1.28 8.69
C TYR A 160 1.25 1.55 9.64
N LEU A 161 2.40 0.90 9.42
CA LEU A 161 3.60 1.08 10.23
C LEU A 161 4.13 2.53 10.18
N LYS A 162 4.06 3.19 9.01
CA LYS A 162 4.44 4.60 8.88
C LYS A 162 3.51 5.55 9.64
N GLN A 163 2.24 5.20 9.83
CA GLN A 163 1.27 6.02 10.57
C GLN A 163 1.32 5.82 12.09
N HIS A 164 1.61 4.59 12.52
CA HIS A 164 1.52 4.18 13.92
C HIS A 164 2.87 3.95 14.62
N LYS A 165 3.99 3.97 13.89
CA LYS A 165 5.37 3.66 14.32
C LYS A 165 5.57 2.22 14.81
N THR A 166 4.71 1.74 15.70
CA THR A 166 4.74 0.39 16.28
C THR A 166 3.34 -0.21 16.29
N ILE A 167 3.28 -1.54 16.45
CA ILE A 167 2.03 -2.30 16.54
C ILE A 167 2.01 -2.99 17.90
N ALA A 168 0.87 -2.93 18.60
CA ALA A 168 0.71 -3.65 19.85
C ALA A 168 0.88 -5.17 19.63
N GLU A 169 1.52 -5.86 20.57
CA GLU A 169 1.87 -7.29 20.42
C GLU A 169 0.66 -8.16 20.04
N ARG A 170 -0.51 -7.88 20.64
CA ARG A 170 -1.76 -8.59 20.35
C ARG A 170 -2.18 -8.48 18.88
N GLU A 171 -2.05 -7.29 18.30
CA GLU A 171 -2.40 -7.03 16.90
C GLU A 171 -1.35 -7.62 15.95
N ALA A 172 -0.06 -7.42 16.27
CA ALA A 172 1.05 -7.99 15.52
C ALA A 172 0.94 -9.53 15.43
N ARG A 173 0.61 -10.19 16.55
CA ARG A 173 0.35 -11.64 16.58
C ARG A 173 -0.76 -12.05 15.62
N SER A 174 -1.86 -11.29 15.58
CA SER A 174 -2.97 -11.57 14.66
C SER A 174 -2.56 -11.47 13.19
N ILE A 175 -1.79 -10.45 12.83
CA ILE A 175 -1.27 -10.28 11.47
C ILE A 175 -0.33 -11.43 11.11
N VAL A 176 0.64 -11.74 11.96
CA VAL A 176 1.62 -12.81 11.73
C VAL A 176 0.94 -14.17 11.60
N MET A 177 -0.07 -14.48 12.42
CA MET A 177 -0.83 -15.74 12.30
C MET A 177 -1.50 -15.87 10.93
N GLN A 178 -2.06 -14.78 10.38
CA GLN A 178 -2.68 -14.79 9.06
C GLN A 178 -1.65 -14.99 7.94
N VAL A 179 -0.49 -14.33 8.05
CA VAL A 179 0.63 -14.51 7.12
C VAL A 179 1.14 -15.95 7.15
N VAL A 180 1.37 -16.52 8.34
CA VAL A 180 1.80 -17.92 8.49
C VAL A 180 0.76 -18.89 7.93
N SER A 181 -0.54 -18.61 8.09
CA SER A 181 -1.61 -19.40 7.47
C SER A 181 -1.49 -19.43 5.94
N ALA A 182 -1.26 -18.29 5.30
CA ALA A 182 -1.01 -18.24 3.85
C ALA A 182 0.26 -18.99 3.44
N LEU A 183 1.37 -18.80 4.17
CA LEU A 183 2.63 -19.48 3.87
C LEU A 183 2.53 -21.00 4.01
N LYS A 184 1.80 -21.48 5.02
CA LYS A 184 1.49 -22.89 5.19
C LYS A 184 0.73 -23.44 3.98
N TYR A 185 -0.33 -22.74 3.56
CA TYR A 185 -1.08 -23.10 2.37
C TYR A 185 -0.19 -23.19 1.11
N LEU A 186 0.67 -22.20 0.87
CA LEU A 186 1.60 -22.22 -0.27
C LEU A 186 2.59 -23.41 -0.23
N ASN A 187 3.00 -23.82 0.97
CA ASN A 187 3.89 -24.96 1.17
C ASN A 187 3.22 -26.31 0.91
N GLU A 188 1.90 -26.41 1.11
CA GLU A 188 1.12 -27.64 0.91
C GLU A 188 0.80 -27.91 -0.58
N ILE A 189 0.90 -26.89 -1.44
CA ILE A 189 0.75 -27.02 -2.89
C ILE A 189 1.87 -27.91 -3.47
N LYS A 190 1.58 -28.66 -4.55
CA LYS A 190 2.57 -29.50 -5.24
C LYS A 190 2.83 -29.00 -6.67
N PRO A 191 4.06 -28.59 -7.01
CA PRO A 191 5.21 -28.41 -6.11
C PRO A 191 5.01 -27.23 -5.13
N PRO A 192 5.69 -27.22 -3.96
CA PRO A 192 5.57 -26.12 -2.99
C PRO A 192 5.91 -24.77 -3.62
N VAL A 193 5.10 -23.77 -3.30
CA VAL A 193 5.31 -22.39 -3.77
C VAL A 193 6.05 -21.61 -2.70
N ILE A 194 7.17 -21.00 -3.06
CA ILE A 194 7.92 -20.09 -2.19
C ILE A 194 7.69 -18.67 -2.69
N HIS A 195 7.23 -17.76 -1.83
CA HIS A 195 6.88 -16.39 -2.21
C HIS A 195 8.08 -15.53 -2.64
N TYR A 196 9.26 -15.73 -2.02
CA TYR A 196 10.52 -15.00 -2.25
C TYR A 196 10.53 -13.48 -1.99
N ASP A 197 9.38 -12.79 -1.99
CA ASP A 197 9.29 -11.33 -1.79
C ASP A 197 8.29 -10.93 -0.68
N LEU A 198 8.30 -11.64 0.45
CA LEU A 198 7.40 -11.35 1.57
C LEU A 198 7.89 -10.11 2.33
N LYS A 199 7.09 -9.04 2.33
CA LYS A 199 7.38 -7.75 2.99
C LYS A 199 6.09 -7.02 3.39
N PRO A 200 6.16 -5.93 4.19
CA PRO A 200 4.96 -5.20 4.61
C PRO A 200 4.21 -4.44 3.49
N GLY A 201 4.86 -4.19 2.34
CA GLY A 201 4.28 -3.48 1.19
C GLY A 201 4.13 -4.34 -0.05
#